data_AF-A0AAE1I4U4-F1
#
_entry.id   AF-A0AAE1I4U4-F1
#
_cell.length_a   1.000
_cell.length_b   1.000
_cell.length_c   1.000
_cell.angle_alpha   90.00
_cell.angle_beta   90.00
_cell.angle_gamma   90.00
#
_symmetry.space_group_name_H-M   'P 1'
#
loop_
_entity.id
_entity.type
_entity.pdbx_description
1 polymer ?
#
loop_
_entity_poly.entity_id
_entity_poly.type
_entity_poly.pdbx_seq_one_letter_code
_entity_poly.pdbx_strand_id
1 'polypeptide(L)'
;MTISALQFLVLHEMHEGEYTSAWNLVGIATRMSMQLKLYESNSPGTFLQQECRRRLMWAVLVSDLLYESNSHINLELLMDVPLPCNLWSFTQGQPCKTLTLRQLRGVVEDEAIKQSSNHCAYLINILVIRRKILTYMQEAQDSKMDLPWLPGSNFSILCEELETWRRNLPANYAFVERHMYTFRVSRHLDIFLMIHAYYHQCCIILFGAFVPEDVGSKIQRFVTQIPPEFIQTCSDRYVSHARDISFLIQKVLKVEPDHLFRDPWLSLCIWDSTSALLASTRWQENRNSYRDDVTELVKLNLRALENSMPIIVLAKKVVGDARPPD
;
A
#
# COMPACT_ATOMS: atom_id res chain seq x y z
N MET A 1 20.56 21.01 5.77
CA MET A 1 19.71 19.87 6.16
C MET A 1 19.83 18.81 5.08
N THR A 2 20.18 17.56 5.41
CA THR A 2 20.32 16.47 4.42
C THR A 2 18.94 15.89 4.08
N ILE A 3 18.78 15.30 2.88
CA ILE A 3 17.50 14.68 2.45
C ILE A 3 17.07 13.57 3.43
N SER A 4 18.01 12.82 4.00
CA SER A 4 17.71 11.80 5.01
C SER A 4 17.08 12.39 6.28
N ALA A 5 17.56 13.54 6.74
CA ALA A 5 16.97 14.24 7.88
C ALA A 5 15.54 14.72 7.55
N LEU A 6 15.30 15.19 6.33
CA LEU A 6 13.94 15.53 5.89
C LEU A 6 13.00 14.31 5.93
N GLN A 7 13.44 13.14 5.46
CA GLN A 7 12.62 11.92 5.53
C GLN A 7 12.27 11.53 6.97
N PHE A 8 13.21 11.69 7.93
CA PHE A 8 12.91 11.48 9.35
C PHE A 8 11.90 12.49 9.90
N LEU A 9 12.02 13.77 9.52
CA LEU A 9 11.07 14.80 9.91
C LEU A 9 9.68 14.53 9.31
N VAL A 10 9.57 14.13 8.04
CA VAL A 10 8.31 13.72 7.41
C VAL A 10 7.60 12.65 8.24
N LEU A 11 8.34 11.61 8.65
CA LEU A 11 7.80 10.56 9.50
C LEU A 11 7.36 11.10 10.86
N HIS A 12 8.16 11.94 11.50
CA HIS A 12 7.83 12.59 12.77
C HIS A 12 6.52 13.41 12.67
N GLU A 13 6.42 14.31 11.70
CA GLU A 13 5.24 15.16 11.49
C GLU A 13 3.97 14.31 11.27
N MET A 14 4.08 13.14 10.62
CA MET A 14 2.94 12.22 10.52
C MET A 14 2.53 11.60 11.84
N HIS A 15 3.49 11.24 12.68
CA HIS A 15 3.18 10.70 14.00
C HIS A 15 2.49 11.75 14.87
N GLU A 16 2.86 13.02 14.73
CA GLU A 16 2.20 14.16 15.37
C GLU A 16 0.85 14.54 14.73
N GLY A 17 0.54 13.99 13.55
CA GLY A 17 -0.68 14.28 12.80
C GLY A 17 -0.65 15.63 12.06
N GLU A 18 0.53 16.22 11.88
CA GLU A 18 0.76 17.46 11.14
C GLU A 18 0.95 17.18 9.65
N TYR A 19 -0.13 16.72 9.01
CA TYR A 19 -0.12 16.27 7.60
C TYR A 19 0.40 17.34 6.63
N THR A 20 -0.03 18.60 6.79
CA THR A 20 0.39 19.72 5.93
C THR A 20 1.89 19.98 6.04
N SER A 21 2.44 19.88 7.25
CA SER A 21 3.88 20.02 7.51
C SER A 21 4.66 18.90 6.82
N ALA A 22 4.24 17.66 7.05
CA ALA A 22 4.82 16.48 6.40
C ALA A 22 4.78 16.59 4.86
N TRP A 23 3.65 16.98 4.28
CA TRP A 23 3.48 17.16 2.83
C TRP A 23 4.46 18.21 2.26
N ASN A 24 4.62 19.36 2.93
CA ASN A 24 5.59 20.38 2.52
C ASN A 24 7.04 19.85 2.56
N LEU A 25 7.40 19.09 3.61
CA LEU A 25 8.73 18.49 3.75
C LEU A 25 9.00 17.44 2.66
N VAL A 26 7.99 16.64 2.28
CA VAL A 26 8.07 15.72 1.14
C VAL A 26 8.36 16.49 -0.14
N GLY A 27 7.64 17.57 -0.42
CA GLY A 27 7.90 18.41 -1.60
C GLY A 27 9.33 18.96 -1.65
N ILE A 28 9.91 19.35 -0.51
CA ILE A 28 11.31 19.78 -0.42
C ILE A 28 12.25 18.60 -0.73
N ALA A 29 12.03 17.44 -0.12
CA ALA A 29 12.84 16.25 -0.32
C ALA A 29 12.81 15.78 -1.79
N THR A 30 11.63 15.78 -2.41
CA THR A 30 11.42 15.47 -3.83
C THR A 30 12.26 16.41 -4.71
N ARG A 31 12.12 17.73 -4.56
CA ARG A 31 12.89 18.71 -5.35
C ARG A 31 14.41 18.54 -5.18
N MET A 32 14.88 18.35 -3.94
CA MET A 32 16.30 18.14 -3.67
C MET A 32 16.84 16.85 -4.30
N SER A 33 16.08 15.74 -4.20
CA SER A 33 16.48 14.44 -4.74
C SER A 33 16.61 14.47 -6.26
N MET A 34 15.69 15.17 -6.94
CA MET A 34 15.70 15.34 -8.39
C MET A 34 16.83 16.26 -8.84
N GLN A 35 17.07 17.37 -8.13
CA GLN A 35 18.17 18.29 -8.42
C GLN A 35 19.54 17.61 -8.30
N LEU A 36 19.71 16.74 -7.29
CA LEU A 36 20.93 15.95 -7.09
C LEU A 36 20.98 14.68 -7.97
N LYS A 37 19.91 14.41 -8.72
CA LYS A 37 19.76 13.25 -9.60
C LYS A 37 20.14 11.94 -8.93
N LEU A 38 19.61 11.69 -7.74
CA LEU A 38 19.94 10.48 -6.95
C LEU A 38 19.62 9.16 -7.68
N TYR A 39 18.79 9.22 -8.71
CA TYR A 39 18.43 8.10 -9.58
C TYR A 39 19.52 7.73 -10.61
N GLU A 40 20.52 8.59 -10.87
CA GLU A 40 21.57 8.31 -11.85
C GLU A 40 22.50 7.16 -11.38
N SER A 41 22.47 6.07 -12.13
CA SER A 41 23.22 4.84 -11.81
C SER A 41 24.72 4.95 -12.06
N ASN A 42 25.16 5.89 -12.91
CA ASN A 42 26.57 6.07 -13.29
C ASN A 42 27.30 7.12 -12.44
N SER A 43 26.77 7.46 -11.27
CA SER A 43 27.44 8.42 -10.40
C SER A 43 28.75 7.85 -9.83
N PRO A 44 29.85 8.64 -9.79
CA PRO A 44 31.12 8.17 -9.26
C PRO A 44 31.00 7.83 -7.78
N GLY A 45 31.64 6.74 -7.36
CA GLY A 45 31.66 6.28 -5.98
C GLY A 45 31.74 4.75 -5.86
N THR A 46 31.79 4.29 -4.62
CA THR A 46 31.71 2.86 -4.31
C THR A 46 30.28 2.33 -4.52
N PHE A 47 30.13 1.01 -4.67
CA PHE A 47 28.81 0.37 -4.70
C PHE A 47 27.93 0.81 -3.53
N LEU A 48 28.48 0.87 -2.32
CA LEU A 48 27.74 1.26 -1.12
C LEU A 48 27.23 2.71 -1.21
N GLN A 49 28.06 3.63 -1.71
CA GLN A 49 27.64 5.02 -1.90
C GLN A 49 26.51 5.14 -2.92
N GLN A 50 26.58 4.39 -4.02
CA GLN A 50 25.52 4.37 -5.04
C GLN A 50 24.23 3.73 -4.50
N GLU A 51 24.33 2.63 -3.75
CA GLU A 51 23.20 1.96 -3.12
C GLU A 51 22.51 2.85 -2.07
N CYS A 52 23.28 3.59 -1.26
CA CYS A 52 22.73 4.59 -0.34
C CYS A 52 21.94 5.69 -1.07
N ARG A 53 22.44 6.19 -2.21
CA ARG A 53 21.72 7.19 -3.03
C ARG A 53 20.44 6.62 -3.60
N ARG A 54 20.47 5.42 -4.18
CA ARG A 54 19.27 4.73 -4.71
C ARG A 54 18.22 4.52 -3.61
N ARG A 55 18.62 4.00 -2.45
CA ARG A 55 17.71 3.83 -1.30
C ARG A 55 17.06 5.14 -0.87
N LEU A 56 17.84 6.23 -0.84
CA LEU A 56 17.31 7.54 -0.50
C LEU A 56 16.33 8.06 -1.56
N MET A 57 16.62 7.86 -2.85
CA MET A 57 15.71 8.20 -3.94
C MET A 57 14.38 7.42 -3.83
N TRP A 58 14.46 6.11 -3.58
CA TRP A 58 13.29 5.27 -3.40
C TRP A 58 12.48 5.63 -2.15
N ALA A 59 13.14 5.99 -1.05
CA ALA A 59 12.44 6.48 0.15
C ALA A 59 11.68 7.79 -0.11
N VAL A 60 12.30 8.72 -0.85
CA VAL A 60 11.63 9.96 -1.28
C VAL A 60 10.44 9.66 -2.18
N LEU A 61 10.56 8.74 -3.14
CA LEU A 61 9.43 8.31 -3.96
C LEU A 61 8.32 7.68 -3.11
N VAL A 62 8.64 6.80 -2.16
CA VAL A 62 7.65 6.19 -1.27
C VAL A 62 6.88 7.25 -0.52
N SER A 63 7.58 8.22 0.09
CA SER A 63 6.93 9.36 0.74
C SER A 63 6.02 10.08 -0.26
N ASP A 64 6.54 10.52 -1.40
CA ASP A 64 5.77 11.22 -2.42
C ASP A 64 4.49 10.49 -2.86
N LEU A 65 4.56 9.17 -3.09
CA LEU A 65 3.40 8.31 -3.41
C LEU A 65 2.35 8.18 -2.30
N LEU A 66 2.73 8.40 -1.04
CA LEU A 66 1.84 8.27 0.11
C LEU A 66 1.02 9.54 0.36
N TYR A 67 1.57 10.72 0.10
CA TYR A 67 0.87 11.99 0.35
C TYR A 67 0.19 12.59 -0.89
N GLU A 68 0.64 12.24 -2.09
CA GLU A 68 0.12 12.82 -3.32
C GLU A 68 -0.48 11.77 -4.24
N SER A 69 -1.71 12.03 -4.69
CA SER A 69 -2.29 11.30 -5.82
C SER A 69 -1.52 11.59 -7.12
N ASN A 70 -1.01 12.82 -7.25
CA ASN A 70 -0.31 13.32 -8.44
C ASN A 70 1.16 13.68 -8.13
N SER A 71 1.98 12.65 -7.87
CA SER A 71 3.43 12.80 -7.68
C SER A 71 4.06 13.76 -8.68
N HIS A 72 4.92 14.62 -8.16
CA HIS A 72 5.78 15.48 -8.95
C HIS A 72 6.98 14.75 -9.58
N ILE A 73 7.20 13.46 -9.25
CA ILE A 73 8.28 12.65 -9.81
C ILE A 73 7.80 11.97 -11.10
N ASN A 74 8.50 12.23 -12.21
CA ASN A 74 8.33 11.48 -13.43
C ASN A 74 8.84 10.04 -13.24
N LEU A 75 7.91 9.10 -13.08
CA LEU A 75 8.20 7.69 -12.80
C LEU A 75 9.05 7.03 -13.90
N GLU A 76 8.97 7.48 -15.16
CA GLU A 76 9.76 6.91 -16.26
C GLU A 76 11.27 7.08 -16.05
N LEU A 77 11.71 8.10 -15.29
CA LEU A 77 13.11 8.26 -14.90
C LEU A 77 13.61 7.17 -13.94
N LEU A 78 12.69 6.48 -13.26
CA LEU A 78 12.98 5.50 -12.23
C LEU A 78 12.73 4.05 -12.68
N MET A 79 12.10 3.85 -13.85
CA MET A 79 11.65 2.52 -14.30
C MET A 79 12.79 1.50 -14.42
N ASP A 80 13.99 1.96 -14.77
CA ASP A 80 15.18 1.14 -14.97
C ASP A 80 16.22 1.30 -13.84
N VAL A 81 15.90 2.08 -12.80
CA VAL A 81 16.76 2.21 -11.62
C VAL A 81 16.67 0.92 -10.80
N PRO A 82 17.80 0.34 -10.35
CA PRO A 82 17.78 -0.84 -9.48
C PRO A 82 17.04 -0.55 -8.16
N LEU A 83 16.09 -1.41 -7.81
CA LEU A 83 15.44 -1.40 -6.50
C LEU A 83 16.44 -1.78 -5.40
N PRO A 84 16.18 -1.42 -4.13
CA PRO A 84 17.13 -1.67 -3.05
C PRO A 84 17.55 -3.14 -2.94
N CYS A 85 18.82 -3.40 -2.63
CA CYS A 85 19.30 -4.76 -2.40
C CYS A 85 18.95 -5.30 -1.00
N ASN A 86 19.06 -6.61 -0.81
CA ASN A 86 18.85 -7.22 0.48
C ASN A 86 19.88 -6.72 1.52
N LEU A 87 19.56 -6.90 2.81
CA LEU A 87 20.38 -6.38 3.90
C LEU A 87 21.80 -7.00 3.92
N TRP A 88 21.92 -8.26 3.52
CA TRP A 88 23.20 -8.96 3.49
C TRP A 88 24.16 -8.31 2.49
N SER A 89 23.76 -8.16 1.23
CA SER A 89 24.58 -7.56 0.17
C SER A 89 24.94 -6.11 0.51
N PHE A 90 24.00 -5.36 1.08
CA PHE A 90 24.23 -4.00 1.55
C PHE A 90 25.32 -3.93 2.63
N THR A 91 25.20 -4.77 3.66
CA THR A 91 26.14 -4.79 4.80
C THR A 91 27.54 -5.20 4.37
N GLN A 92 27.65 -6.14 3.43
CA GLN A 92 28.94 -6.60 2.91
C GLN A 92 29.52 -5.66 1.85
N GLY A 93 28.77 -4.64 1.41
CA GLY A 93 29.17 -3.77 0.30
C GLY A 93 29.37 -4.51 -1.02
N GLN A 94 28.72 -5.67 -1.19
CA GLN A 94 28.90 -6.54 -2.35
C GLN A 94 27.96 -6.13 -3.49
N PRO A 95 28.50 -5.83 -4.69
CA PRO A 95 27.69 -5.56 -5.86
C PRO A 95 26.76 -6.72 -6.18
N CYS A 96 25.48 -6.42 -6.42
CA CYS A 96 24.49 -7.39 -6.85
C CYS A 96 23.50 -6.75 -7.83
N LYS A 97 22.89 -7.57 -8.69
CA LYS A 97 21.76 -7.16 -9.52
C LYS A 97 20.49 -7.27 -8.69
N THR A 98 19.57 -6.34 -8.87
CA THR A 98 18.26 -6.33 -8.21
C THR A 98 17.16 -6.05 -9.23
N LEU A 99 15.92 -6.25 -8.82
CA LEU A 99 14.73 -5.97 -9.61
C LEU A 99 14.68 -4.48 -9.99
N THR A 100 14.04 -4.18 -11.12
CA THR A 100 13.58 -2.82 -11.46
C THR A 100 12.06 -2.78 -11.53
N LEU A 101 11.47 -1.58 -11.50
CA LEU A 101 10.03 -1.42 -11.71
C LEU A 101 9.60 -1.91 -13.10
N ARG A 102 10.47 -1.78 -14.12
CA ARG A 102 10.17 -2.25 -15.48
C ARG A 102 10.06 -3.77 -15.54
N GLN A 103 10.98 -4.48 -14.89
CA GLN A 103 10.95 -5.94 -14.81
C GLN A 103 9.69 -6.42 -14.08
N LEU A 104 9.30 -5.71 -13.02
CA LEU A 104 8.13 -6.04 -12.21
C LEU A 104 6.78 -5.78 -12.89
N ARG A 105 6.75 -5.19 -14.11
CA ARG A 105 5.54 -5.13 -14.95
C ARG A 105 5.13 -6.51 -15.50
N GLY A 106 6.07 -7.46 -15.56
CA GLY A 106 5.82 -8.85 -15.94
C GLY A 106 6.17 -9.83 -14.81
N VAL A 107 5.89 -11.11 -15.02
CA VAL A 107 6.38 -12.15 -14.09
C VAL A 107 7.87 -12.33 -14.27
N VAL A 108 8.61 -12.22 -13.17
CA VAL A 108 10.05 -12.44 -13.13
C VAL A 108 10.30 -13.87 -12.68
N GLU A 109 11.05 -14.65 -13.47
CA GLU A 109 11.39 -16.05 -13.13
C GLU A 109 12.74 -16.18 -12.42
N ASP A 110 13.60 -15.16 -12.52
CA ASP A 110 14.93 -15.15 -11.90
C ASP A 110 14.84 -15.03 -10.37
N GLU A 111 14.86 -16.17 -9.70
CA GLU A 111 14.82 -16.27 -8.24
C GLU A 111 16.07 -15.67 -7.56
N ALA A 112 17.23 -15.66 -8.23
CA ALA A 112 18.43 -15.08 -7.66
C ALA A 112 18.30 -13.54 -7.56
N ILE A 113 17.74 -12.91 -8.61
CA ILE A 113 17.45 -11.47 -8.62
C ILE A 113 16.35 -11.11 -7.60
N LYS A 114 15.35 -11.98 -7.41
CA LYS A 114 14.35 -11.78 -6.35
C LYS A 114 14.98 -11.85 -4.96
N GLN A 115 15.83 -12.84 -4.69
CA GLN A 115 16.50 -13.01 -3.40
C GLN A 115 17.51 -11.91 -3.09
N SER A 116 18.18 -11.36 -4.11
CA SER A 116 19.09 -10.22 -3.95
C SER A 116 18.37 -8.89 -3.73
N SER A 117 17.07 -8.82 -4.03
CA SER A 117 16.25 -7.62 -3.87
C SER A 117 15.66 -7.53 -2.45
N ASN A 118 15.55 -6.31 -1.94
CA ASN A 118 14.97 -6.04 -0.64
C ASN A 118 13.44 -6.24 -0.64
N HIS A 119 12.85 -6.55 0.52
CA HIS A 119 11.40 -6.53 0.70
C HIS A 119 10.79 -5.17 0.32
N CYS A 120 11.49 -4.06 0.53
CA CYS A 120 11.04 -2.74 0.10
C CYS A 120 10.80 -2.63 -1.41
N ALA A 121 11.43 -3.46 -2.25
CA ALA A 121 11.18 -3.49 -3.69
C ALA A 121 9.70 -3.76 -4.00
N TYR A 122 9.08 -4.69 -3.26
CA TYR A 122 7.68 -5.06 -3.43
C TYR A 122 6.73 -4.00 -2.86
N LEU A 123 7.11 -3.36 -1.75
CA LEU A 123 6.38 -2.21 -1.20
C LEU A 123 6.36 -1.04 -2.21
N ILE A 124 7.51 -0.68 -2.76
CA ILE A 124 7.60 0.39 -3.77
C ILE A 124 6.70 0.06 -4.97
N ASN A 125 6.76 -1.18 -5.47
CA ASN A 125 5.94 -1.60 -6.60
C ASN A 125 4.42 -1.51 -6.30
N ILE A 126 3.95 -2.01 -5.15
CA ILE A 126 2.52 -1.94 -4.84
C ILE A 126 2.04 -0.50 -4.66
N LEU A 127 2.87 0.41 -4.13
CA LEU A 127 2.54 1.82 -4.02
C LEU A 127 2.47 2.51 -5.39
N VAL A 128 3.30 2.10 -6.36
CA VAL A 128 3.20 2.57 -7.75
C VAL A 128 1.88 2.11 -8.37
N ILE A 129 1.49 0.84 -8.17
CA ILE A 129 0.18 0.33 -8.63
C ILE A 129 -0.96 1.08 -7.95
N ARG A 130 -0.87 1.30 -6.63
CA ARG A 130 -1.83 2.08 -5.84
C ARG A 130 -2.06 3.46 -6.46
N ARG A 131 -0.99 4.15 -6.83
CA ARG A 131 -1.09 5.46 -7.49
C ARG A 131 -1.86 5.38 -8.80
N LYS A 132 -1.58 4.38 -9.65
CA LYS A 132 -2.33 4.19 -10.91
C LYS A 132 -3.82 3.96 -10.64
N ILE A 133 -4.16 3.17 -9.63
CA ILE A 133 -5.56 2.95 -9.20
C ILE A 133 -6.20 4.28 -8.77
N LEU A 134 -5.51 5.08 -7.94
CA LEU A 134 -6.04 6.37 -7.50
C LEU A 134 -6.23 7.36 -8.66
N THR A 135 -5.30 7.42 -9.61
CA THR A 135 -5.44 8.23 -10.83
C THR A 135 -6.63 7.77 -11.66
N TYR A 136 -6.78 6.45 -11.87
CA TYR A 136 -7.94 5.89 -12.55
C TYR A 136 -9.26 6.27 -11.86
N MET A 137 -9.31 6.26 -10.52
CA MET A 137 -10.49 6.69 -9.77
C MET A 137 -10.81 8.18 -9.90
N GLN A 138 -9.80 9.03 -10.06
CA GLN A 138 -10.00 10.46 -10.34
C GLN A 138 -10.53 10.67 -11.76
N GLU A 139 -9.96 10.00 -12.76
CA GLU A 139 -10.40 10.08 -14.15
C GLU A 139 -11.82 9.55 -14.36
N ALA A 140 -12.24 8.58 -13.54
CA ALA A 140 -13.61 8.09 -13.51
C ALA A 140 -14.62 9.18 -13.12
N GLN A 141 -14.26 10.05 -12.16
CA GLN A 141 -15.10 11.19 -11.75
C GLN A 141 -15.19 12.25 -12.87
N ASP A 142 -14.11 12.43 -13.62
CA ASP A 142 -14.03 13.36 -14.76
C ASP A 142 -14.73 12.84 -16.04
N SER A 143 -15.46 11.72 -15.96
CA SER A 143 -16.18 11.11 -17.09
C SER A 143 -15.29 10.69 -18.28
N LYS A 144 -14.00 10.41 -18.03
CA LYS A 144 -13.04 9.95 -19.06
C LYS A 144 -12.85 8.42 -19.08
N MET A 145 -13.65 7.69 -18.30
CA MET A 145 -13.50 6.25 -18.12
C MET A 145 -13.97 5.45 -19.34
N ASP A 146 -13.19 4.43 -19.68
CA ASP A 146 -13.62 3.32 -20.52
C ASP A 146 -14.59 2.39 -19.77
N LEU A 147 -15.21 1.45 -20.48
CA LEU A 147 -16.14 0.49 -19.87
C LEU A 147 -15.34 -0.58 -19.08
N PRO A 148 -15.43 -0.63 -17.74
CA PRO A 148 -14.51 -1.44 -16.92
C PRO A 148 -14.65 -2.95 -17.11
N TRP A 149 -15.84 -3.41 -17.47
CA TRP A 149 -16.16 -4.83 -17.71
C TRP A 149 -15.70 -5.33 -19.09
N LEU A 150 -15.17 -4.46 -19.96
CA LEU A 150 -14.63 -4.89 -21.25
C LEU A 150 -13.19 -5.42 -21.12
N PRO A 151 -12.80 -6.43 -21.91
CA PRO A 151 -11.41 -6.85 -22.01
C PRO A 151 -10.50 -5.71 -22.48
N GLY A 152 -9.33 -5.57 -21.87
CA GLY A 152 -8.37 -4.52 -22.21
C GLY A 152 -8.73 -3.14 -21.66
N SER A 153 -9.79 -3.04 -20.84
CA SER A 153 -10.08 -1.82 -20.10
C SER A 153 -8.96 -1.49 -19.12
N ASN A 154 -8.81 -0.21 -18.76
CA ASN A 154 -7.88 0.23 -17.71
C ASN A 154 -8.11 -0.53 -16.39
N PHE A 155 -9.37 -0.82 -16.04
CA PHE A 155 -9.70 -1.66 -14.90
C PHE A 155 -9.11 -3.07 -15.00
N SER A 156 -9.27 -3.72 -16.16
CA SER A 156 -8.74 -5.07 -16.40
C SER A 156 -7.20 -5.11 -16.35
N ILE A 157 -6.54 -4.06 -16.88
CA ILE A 157 -5.08 -3.91 -16.81
C ILE A 157 -4.62 -3.76 -15.36
N LEU A 158 -5.30 -2.93 -14.54
CA LEU A 158 -4.98 -2.79 -13.11
C LEU A 158 -5.17 -4.09 -12.34
N CYS A 159 -6.20 -4.88 -12.68
CA CYS A 159 -6.39 -6.22 -12.11
C CYS A 159 -5.22 -7.15 -12.46
N GLU A 160 -4.77 -7.14 -13.71
CA GLU A 160 -3.62 -7.95 -14.16
C GLU A 160 -2.31 -7.51 -13.48
N GLU A 161 -2.10 -6.20 -13.29
CA GLU A 161 -0.93 -5.68 -12.58
C GLU A 161 -0.92 -6.16 -11.12
N LEU A 162 -2.07 -6.17 -10.43
CA LEU A 162 -2.19 -6.70 -9.07
C LEU A 162 -1.90 -8.21 -9.00
N GLU A 163 -2.41 -9.00 -9.94
CA GLU A 163 -2.11 -10.43 -10.00
C GLU A 163 -0.64 -10.71 -10.34
N THR A 164 -0.04 -9.90 -11.21
CA THR A 164 1.38 -9.98 -11.55
C THR A 164 2.26 -9.63 -10.34
N TRP A 165 1.90 -8.60 -9.59
CA TRP A 165 2.56 -8.26 -8.33
C TRP A 165 2.52 -9.45 -7.36
N ARG A 166 1.35 -10.08 -7.18
CA ARG A 166 1.16 -11.22 -6.28
C ARG A 166 2.01 -12.42 -6.71
N ARG A 167 2.08 -12.72 -8.01
CA ARG A 167 2.90 -13.82 -8.57
C ARG A 167 4.41 -13.57 -8.44
N ASN A 168 4.82 -12.31 -8.40
CA ASN A 168 6.22 -11.94 -8.23
C ASN A 168 6.73 -12.04 -6.79
N LEU A 169 5.83 -12.19 -5.81
CA LEU A 169 6.21 -12.26 -4.41
C LEU A 169 6.96 -13.58 -4.12
N PRO A 170 8.22 -13.51 -3.64
CA PRO A 170 9.01 -14.68 -3.31
C PRO A 170 8.37 -15.56 -2.24
N ALA A 171 8.69 -16.86 -2.24
CA ALA A 171 8.14 -17.82 -1.28
C ALA A 171 8.38 -17.39 0.18
N ASN A 172 9.54 -16.81 0.51
CA ASN A 172 9.88 -16.32 1.84
C ASN A 172 9.16 -15.02 2.25
N TYR A 173 8.42 -14.38 1.33
CA TYR A 173 7.56 -13.23 1.60
C TYR A 173 6.07 -13.55 1.45
N ALA A 174 5.72 -14.76 1.00
CA ALA A 174 4.34 -15.23 0.96
C ALA A 174 3.69 -15.15 2.34
N PHE A 175 2.39 -14.80 2.36
CA PHE A 175 1.62 -14.69 3.59
C PHE A 175 1.43 -16.07 4.23
N VAL A 176 2.32 -16.41 5.17
CA VAL A 176 2.31 -17.66 5.93
C VAL A 176 2.63 -17.34 7.38
N GLU A 177 1.83 -17.86 8.32
CA GLU A 177 1.98 -17.61 9.76
C GLU A 177 3.41 -17.91 10.27
N ARG A 178 4.06 -18.95 9.73
CA ARG A 178 5.47 -19.29 10.04
C ARG A 178 6.42 -18.14 9.73
N HIS A 179 6.25 -17.43 8.61
CA HIS A 179 7.13 -16.31 8.24
C HIS A 179 6.98 -15.13 9.21
N MET A 180 5.81 -14.93 9.82
CA MET A 180 5.59 -13.86 10.78
C MET A 180 6.49 -13.99 12.01
N TYR A 181 6.72 -15.22 12.50
CA TYR A 181 7.67 -15.47 13.59
C TYR A 181 9.11 -15.08 13.18
N THR A 182 9.52 -15.38 11.95
CA THR A 182 10.84 -14.99 11.43
C THR A 182 10.98 -13.47 11.36
N PHE A 183 10.00 -12.78 10.80
CA PHE A 183 10.01 -11.31 10.66
C PHE A 183 9.92 -10.57 11.99
N ARG A 184 9.24 -11.15 12.99
CA ARG A 184 9.20 -10.64 14.36
C ARG A 184 10.59 -10.60 14.98
N VAL A 185 11.33 -11.71 14.89
CA VAL A 185 12.71 -11.81 15.43
C VAL A 185 13.64 -10.80 14.75
N SER A 186 13.47 -10.57 13.44
CA SER A 186 14.31 -9.64 12.68
C SER A 186 13.87 -8.18 12.73
N ARG A 187 12.86 -7.80 13.55
CA ARG A 187 12.29 -6.44 13.59
C ARG A 187 11.82 -5.91 12.23
N HIS A 188 11.30 -6.80 11.40
CA HIS A 188 10.77 -6.51 10.07
C HIS A 188 9.30 -6.95 9.94
N LEU A 189 8.61 -7.16 11.07
CA LEU A 189 7.21 -7.54 11.06
C LEU A 189 6.34 -6.44 10.45
N ASP A 190 6.50 -5.18 10.87
CA ASP A 190 5.74 -4.04 10.36
C ASP A 190 5.78 -3.95 8.82
N ILE A 191 6.97 -4.02 8.22
CA ILE A 191 7.14 -3.94 6.77
C ILE A 191 6.56 -5.14 6.03
N PHE A 192 6.64 -6.35 6.63
CA PHE A 192 5.96 -7.53 6.09
C PHE A 192 4.44 -7.32 6.06
N LEU A 193 3.87 -6.75 7.11
CA LEU A 193 2.44 -6.44 7.18
C LEU A 193 2.03 -5.41 6.15
N MET A 194 2.79 -4.31 6.04
CA MET A 194 2.50 -3.25 5.08
C MET A 194 2.43 -3.76 3.65
N ILE A 195 3.38 -4.61 3.23
CA ILE A 195 3.40 -5.18 1.88
C ILE A 195 2.07 -5.88 1.54
N HIS A 196 1.56 -6.71 2.45
CA HIS A 196 0.29 -7.41 2.27
C HIS A 196 -0.91 -6.47 2.42
N ALA A 197 -0.90 -5.60 3.43
CA ALA A 197 -1.98 -4.65 3.68
C ALA A 197 -2.23 -3.73 2.48
N TYR A 198 -1.19 -3.20 1.85
CA TYR A 198 -1.32 -2.37 0.65
C TYR A 198 -1.87 -3.13 -0.55
N TYR A 199 -1.50 -4.41 -0.72
CA TYR A 199 -2.07 -5.23 -1.79
C TYR A 199 -3.60 -5.35 -1.63
N HIS A 200 -4.07 -5.67 -0.43
CA HIS A 200 -5.49 -5.75 -0.15
C HIS A 200 -6.16 -4.37 -0.21
N GLN A 201 -5.51 -3.31 0.26
CA GLN A 201 -6.02 -1.93 0.17
C GLN A 201 -6.23 -1.50 -1.29
N CYS A 202 -5.25 -1.77 -2.17
CA CYS A 202 -5.39 -1.52 -3.61
C CYS A 202 -6.62 -2.20 -4.20
N CYS A 203 -6.86 -3.46 -3.82
CA CYS A 203 -8.04 -4.20 -4.25
C CYS A 203 -9.33 -3.57 -3.69
N ILE A 204 -9.37 -3.21 -2.41
CA ILE A 204 -10.53 -2.55 -1.78
C ILE A 204 -10.86 -1.25 -2.53
N ILE A 205 -9.87 -0.42 -2.84
CA ILE A 205 -10.06 0.83 -3.59
C ILE A 205 -10.60 0.53 -5.01
N LEU A 206 -9.98 -0.42 -5.72
CA LEU A 206 -10.31 -0.73 -7.10
C LEU A 206 -11.73 -1.30 -7.26
N PHE A 207 -12.08 -2.33 -6.47
CA PHE A 207 -13.39 -2.99 -6.55
C PHE A 207 -14.48 -2.19 -5.84
N GLY A 208 -14.14 -1.45 -4.79
CA GLY A 208 -15.07 -0.62 -4.02
C GLY A 208 -15.73 0.48 -4.85
N ALA A 209 -15.11 0.93 -5.94
CA ALA A 209 -15.74 1.88 -6.85
C ALA A 209 -17.02 1.36 -7.53
N PHE A 210 -17.24 0.04 -7.51
CA PHE A 210 -18.32 -0.65 -8.20
C PHE A 210 -19.28 -1.37 -7.25
N VAL A 211 -19.27 -1.07 -5.95
CA VAL A 211 -20.27 -1.61 -5.02
C VAL A 211 -21.61 -0.85 -5.12
N PRO A 212 -22.75 -1.51 -4.84
CA PRO A 212 -24.09 -0.96 -5.11
C PRO A 212 -24.35 0.47 -4.60
N GLU A 213 -23.79 0.84 -3.45
CA GLU A 213 -23.98 2.17 -2.86
C GLU A 213 -23.21 3.29 -3.58
N ASP A 214 -22.04 2.95 -4.13
CA ASP A 214 -21.11 3.90 -4.72
C ASP A 214 -21.27 4.02 -6.25
N VAL A 215 -21.83 2.99 -6.90
CA VAL A 215 -22.05 2.96 -8.36
C VAL A 215 -22.91 4.15 -8.81
N GLY A 216 -23.96 4.48 -8.05
CA GLY A 216 -24.90 5.56 -8.40
C GLY A 216 -24.29 6.96 -8.29
N SER A 217 -23.32 7.16 -7.40
CA SER A 217 -22.69 8.46 -7.15
C SER A 217 -21.45 8.71 -8.01
N LYS A 218 -20.68 7.66 -8.32
CA LYS A 218 -19.39 7.77 -9.03
C LYS A 218 -19.49 7.52 -10.53
N ILE A 219 -20.49 6.75 -10.98
CA ILE A 219 -20.53 6.20 -12.35
C ILE A 219 -21.90 6.41 -13.00
N GLN A 220 -22.48 7.60 -12.78
CA GLN A 220 -23.86 7.94 -13.13
C GLN A 220 -24.19 7.73 -14.63
N ARG A 221 -23.20 7.87 -15.53
CA ARG A 221 -23.38 7.73 -16.98
C ARG A 221 -23.53 6.30 -17.46
N PHE A 222 -23.01 5.33 -16.71
CA PHE A 222 -22.94 3.94 -17.15
C PHE A 222 -23.88 3.01 -16.39
N VAL A 223 -24.63 3.52 -15.40
CA VAL A 223 -25.51 2.73 -14.52
C VAL A 223 -26.45 1.80 -15.28
N THR A 224 -26.96 2.22 -16.45
CA THR A 224 -27.87 1.41 -17.28
C THR A 224 -27.21 0.30 -18.08
N GLN A 225 -25.87 0.29 -18.18
CA GLN A 225 -25.09 -0.63 -19.01
C GLN A 225 -24.23 -1.60 -18.19
N ILE A 226 -24.15 -1.43 -16.86
CA ILE A 226 -23.28 -2.27 -16.03
C ILE A 226 -23.86 -3.68 -15.92
N PRO A 227 -23.11 -4.74 -16.30
CA PRO A 227 -23.56 -6.11 -16.11
C PRO A 227 -23.74 -6.43 -14.62
N PRO A 228 -24.87 -7.04 -14.21
CA PRO A 228 -25.08 -7.43 -12.81
C PRO A 228 -24.00 -8.36 -12.26
N GLU A 229 -23.50 -9.28 -13.10
CA GLU A 229 -22.40 -10.19 -12.74
C GLU A 229 -21.10 -9.45 -12.40
N PHE A 230 -20.82 -8.33 -13.08
CA PHE A 230 -19.66 -7.50 -12.80
C PHE A 230 -19.77 -6.82 -11.43
N ILE A 231 -20.93 -6.24 -11.11
CA ILE A 231 -21.20 -5.64 -9.80
C ILE A 231 -21.05 -6.67 -8.68
N GLN A 232 -21.63 -7.87 -8.87
CA GLN A 232 -21.54 -8.96 -7.91
C GLN A 232 -20.08 -9.36 -7.68
N THR A 233 -19.31 -9.57 -8.75
CA THR A 233 -17.88 -9.91 -8.67
C THR A 233 -17.07 -8.86 -7.92
N CYS A 234 -17.30 -7.57 -8.23
CA CYS A 234 -16.64 -6.46 -7.54
C CYS A 234 -17.01 -6.41 -6.05
N SER A 235 -18.29 -6.59 -5.72
CA SER A 235 -18.75 -6.65 -4.33
C SER A 235 -18.10 -7.80 -3.56
N ASP A 236 -18.05 -9.01 -4.14
CA ASP A 236 -17.45 -10.18 -3.49
C ASP A 236 -15.96 -9.99 -3.26
N ARG A 237 -15.24 -9.47 -4.26
CA ARG A 237 -13.81 -9.15 -4.11
C ARG A 237 -13.57 -8.05 -3.09
N TYR A 238 -14.34 -6.98 -3.11
CA TYR A 238 -14.25 -5.88 -2.15
C TYR A 238 -14.33 -6.38 -0.71
N VAL A 239 -15.36 -7.17 -0.41
CA VAL A 239 -15.56 -7.75 0.93
C VAL A 239 -14.47 -8.77 1.27
N SER A 240 -14.07 -9.62 0.31
CA SER A 240 -12.99 -10.60 0.54
C SER A 240 -11.68 -9.94 0.94
N HIS A 241 -11.23 -8.92 0.20
CA HIS A 241 -9.98 -8.23 0.53
C HIS A 241 -10.08 -7.42 1.84
N ALA A 242 -11.26 -6.91 2.19
CA ALA A 242 -11.48 -6.29 3.49
C ALA A 242 -11.32 -7.30 4.64
N ARG A 243 -11.85 -8.52 4.48
CA ARG A 243 -11.67 -9.62 5.43
C ARG A 243 -10.21 -10.04 5.54
N ASP A 244 -9.48 -10.11 4.43
CA ASP A 244 -8.07 -10.49 4.45
C ASP A 244 -7.19 -9.55 5.28
N ILE A 245 -7.45 -8.24 5.26
CA ILE A 245 -6.77 -7.30 6.18
C ILE A 245 -7.11 -7.61 7.64
N SER A 246 -8.36 -7.96 7.94
CA SER A 246 -8.75 -8.34 9.31
C SER A 246 -8.07 -9.65 9.74
N PHE A 247 -7.95 -10.63 8.83
CA PHE A 247 -7.22 -11.87 9.09
C PHE A 247 -5.72 -11.63 9.26
N LEU A 248 -5.13 -10.71 8.49
CA LEU A 248 -3.74 -10.27 8.68
C LEU A 248 -3.53 -9.76 10.11
N ILE A 249 -4.39 -8.86 10.59
CA ILE A 249 -4.37 -8.32 11.97
C ILE A 249 -4.53 -9.45 12.99
N GLN A 250 -5.47 -10.36 12.79
CA GLN A 250 -5.71 -11.49 13.69
C GLN A 250 -4.44 -12.32 13.87
N LYS A 251 -3.76 -12.65 12.77
CA LYS A 251 -2.52 -13.43 12.78
C LYS A 251 -1.39 -12.66 13.46
N VAL A 252 -1.28 -11.36 13.25
CA VAL A 252 -0.29 -10.51 13.94
C VAL A 252 -0.51 -10.55 15.44
N LEU A 253 -1.72 -10.28 15.89
CA LEU A 253 -2.05 -10.24 17.32
C LEU A 253 -1.91 -11.61 17.99
N LYS A 254 -2.04 -12.70 17.24
CA LYS A 254 -1.70 -14.04 17.74
C LYS A 254 -0.19 -14.22 17.96
N VAL A 255 0.64 -13.69 17.06
CA VAL A 255 2.11 -13.80 17.11
C VAL A 255 2.72 -12.78 18.08
N GLU A 256 2.16 -11.59 18.17
CA GLU A 256 2.58 -10.46 19.00
C GLU A 256 1.33 -9.73 19.55
N PRO A 257 0.78 -10.16 20.71
CA PRO A 257 -0.45 -9.60 21.27
C PRO A 257 -0.40 -8.09 21.56
N ASP A 258 0.78 -7.58 21.90
CA ASP A 258 1.03 -6.17 22.22
C ASP A 258 1.56 -5.39 21.02
N HIS A 259 1.33 -5.88 19.79
CA HIS A 259 1.78 -5.19 18.58
C HIS A 259 1.15 -3.80 18.49
N LEU A 260 2.00 -2.78 18.30
CA LEU A 260 1.61 -1.37 18.39
C LEU A 260 1.24 -0.75 17.04
N PHE A 261 1.39 -1.49 15.93
CA PHE A 261 1.05 -1.03 14.58
C PHE A 261 1.61 0.37 14.30
N ARG A 262 2.95 0.46 14.36
CA ARG A 262 3.66 1.75 14.45
C ARG A 262 3.60 2.59 13.19
N ASP A 263 3.23 1.99 12.05
CA ASP A 263 3.15 2.69 10.78
C ASP A 263 1.79 3.40 10.61
N PRO A 264 1.75 4.74 10.44
CA PRO A 264 0.49 5.47 10.29
C PRO A 264 -0.34 5.04 9.08
N TRP A 265 0.31 4.57 8.01
CA TRP A 265 -0.37 4.16 6.78
C TRP A 265 -0.97 2.77 6.88
N LEU A 266 -0.40 1.90 7.73
CA LEU A 266 -1.05 0.64 8.09
C LEU A 266 -2.40 0.91 8.77
N SER A 267 -2.50 1.92 9.64
CA SER A 267 -3.78 2.33 10.24
C SER A 267 -4.82 2.74 9.19
N LEU A 268 -4.41 3.41 8.10
CA LEU A 268 -5.32 3.71 6.98
C LEU A 268 -5.80 2.44 6.27
N CYS A 269 -4.94 1.45 6.06
CA CYS A 269 -5.35 0.16 5.48
C CYS A 269 -6.39 -0.55 6.36
N ILE A 270 -6.19 -0.52 7.68
CA ILE A 270 -7.12 -1.10 8.67
C ILE A 270 -8.45 -0.34 8.65
N TRP A 271 -8.41 0.99 8.54
CA TRP A 271 -9.59 1.83 8.43
C TRP A 271 -10.40 1.53 7.15
N ASP A 272 -9.73 1.39 5.99
CA ASP A 272 -10.39 1.06 4.73
C ASP A 272 -11.06 -0.31 4.79
N SER A 273 -10.39 -1.31 5.38
CA SER A 273 -10.98 -2.63 5.68
C SER A 273 -12.23 -2.51 6.56
N THR A 274 -12.14 -1.73 7.65
CA THR A 274 -13.25 -1.53 8.58
C THR A 274 -14.45 -0.88 7.90
N SER A 275 -14.20 0.18 7.13
CA SER A 275 -15.22 0.90 6.37
C SER A 275 -15.89 -0.01 5.34
N ALA A 276 -15.10 -0.83 4.64
CA ALA A 276 -15.60 -1.78 3.66
C ALA A 276 -16.49 -2.87 4.28
N LEU A 277 -16.08 -3.43 5.41
CA LEU A 277 -16.88 -4.40 6.14
C LEU A 277 -18.20 -3.79 6.62
N LEU A 278 -18.18 -2.59 7.20
CA LEU A 278 -19.39 -1.89 7.63
C LEU A 278 -20.33 -1.58 6.47
N ALA A 279 -19.81 -1.04 5.36
CA ALA A 279 -20.60 -0.77 4.16
C ALA A 279 -21.30 -2.04 3.67
N SER A 280 -20.58 -3.17 3.61
CA SER A 280 -21.12 -4.44 3.10
C SER A 280 -22.38 -4.96 3.81
N THR A 281 -22.59 -4.57 5.07
CA THR A 281 -23.78 -4.97 5.83
C THR A 281 -25.10 -4.40 5.30
N ARG A 282 -25.02 -3.38 4.44
CA ARG A 282 -26.17 -2.65 3.92
C ARG A 282 -26.84 -3.35 2.73
N TRP A 283 -26.09 -4.12 1.94
CA TRP A 283 -26.59 -4.83 0.75
C TRP A 283 -26.50 -6.36 0.83
N GLN A 284 -26.15 -6.93 1.99
CA GLN A 284 -26.11 -8.38 2.19
C GLN A 284 -27.46 -8.93 2.69
N GLU A 285 -27.99 -9.94 2.00
CA GLU A 285 -29.35 -10.46 2.18
C GLU A 285 -29.52 -11.35 3.44
N ASN A 286 -28.43 -11.93 3.97
CA ASN A 286 -28.48 -12.88 5.08
C ASN A 286 -28.11 -12.23 6.43
N ARG A 287 -29.10 -11.59 7.07
CA ARG A 287 -28.87 -10.46 7.98
C ARG A 287 -28.21 -10.74 9.33
N ASN A 288 -28.33 -11.92 9.95
CA ASN A 288 -27.86 -12.08 11.34
C ASN A 288 -26.44 -12.65 11.42
N SER A 289 -26.20 -13.87 10.93
CA SER A 289 -24.89 -14.52 10.99
C SER A 289 -23.78 -13.70 10.31
N TYR A 290 -24.08 -13.08 9.15
CA TYR A 290 -23.11 -12.24 8.45
C TYR A 290 -22.75 -10.99 9.26
N ARG A 291 -23.74 -10.37 9.92
CA ARG A 291 -23.50 -9.18 10.75
C ARG A 291 -22.70 -9.51 11.99
N ASP A 292 -22.95 -10.67 12.59
CA ASP A 292 -22.17 -11.15 13.74
C ASP A 292 -20.70 -11.36 13.34
N ASP A 293 -20.44 -12.04 12.22
CA ASP A 293 -19.09 -12.25 11.69
C ASP A 293 -18.38 -10.91 11.40
N VAL A 294 -19.07 -9.98 10.71
CA VAL A 294 -18.54 -8.64 10.43
C VAL A 294 -18.25 -7.87 11.71
N THR A 295 -19.12 -7.99 12.72
CA THR A 295 -18.96 -7.31 14.01
C THR A 295 -17.68 -7.76 14.71
N GLU A 296 -17.38 -9.06 14.70
CA GLU A 296 -16.15 -9.58 15.30
C GLU A 296 -14.88 -9.11 14.56
N LEU A 297 -14.92 -9.05 13.23
CA LEU A 297 -13.81 -8.51 12.44
C LEU A 297 -13.62 -7.00 12.66
N VAL A 298 -14.70 -6.23 12.73
CA VAL A 298 -14.65 -4.79 13.01
C VAL A 298 -14.08 -4.53 14.40
N LYS A 299 -14.51 -5.27 15.43
CA LYS A 299 -13.94 -5.17 16.79
C LYS A 299 -12.43 -5.45 16.79
N LEU A 300 -11.99 -6.46 16.04
CA LEU A 300 -10.58 -6.79 15.89
C LEU A 300 -9.79 -5.63 15.25
N ASN A 301 -10.32 -5.03 14.18
CA ASN A 301 -9.69 -3.90 13.51
C ASN A 301 -9.61 -2.68 14.42
N LEU A 302 -10.70 -2.36 15.12
CA LEU A 302 -10.75 -1.25 16.08
C LEU A 302 -9.72 -1.42 17.20
N ARG A 303 -9.56 -2.64 17.74
CA ARG A 303 -8.52 -2.95 18.72
C ARG A 303 -7.11 -2.67 18.17
N ALA A 304 -6.84 -3.03 16.92
CA ALA A 304 -5.53 -2.76 16.30
C ALA A 304 -5.29 -1.24 16.10
N LEU A 305 -6.33 -0.48 15.75
CA LEU A 305 -6.26 0.98 15.68
C LEU A 305 -6.05 1.60 17.06
N GLU A 306 -6.72 1.12 18.10
CA GLU A 306 -6.52 1.55 19.49
C GLU A 306 -5.09 1.32 19.97
N ASN A 307 -4.50 0.17 19.63
CA ASN A 307 -3.09 -0.14 19.93
C ASN A 307 -2.11 0.86 19.30
N SER A 308 -2.50 1.53 18.21
CA SER A 308 -1.67 2.51 17.51
C SER A 308 -1.73 3.92 18.13
N MET A 309 -2.79 4.22 18.90
CA MET A 309 -3.03 5.54 19.51
C MET A 309 -1.89 6.05 20.40
N PRO A 310 -1.19 5.24 21.22
CA PRO A 310 -0.12 5.74 22.06
C PRO A 310 1.05 6.37 21.27
N ILE A 311 1.22 5.97 20.01
CA ILE A 311 2.38 6.33 19.17
C ILE A 311 1.98 7.29 18.05
N ILE A 312 0.75 7.18 17.53
CA ILE A 312 0.25 8.01 16.43
C ILE A 312 -0.81 8.95 17.00
N VAL A 313 -0.44 10.23 17.19
CA VAL A 313 -1.33 11.27 17.73
C VAL A 313 -2.55 11.46 16.82
N LEU A 314 -2.41 11.27 15.51
CA LEU A 314 -3.53 11.30 14.55
C LEU A 314 -4.61 10.25 14.89
N ALA A 315 -4.22 9.04 15.32
CA ALA A 315 -5.18 8.00 15.70
C ALA A 315 -6.00 8.40 16.93
N LYS A 316 -5.44 9.22 17.84
CA LYS A 316 -6.20 9.80 18.96
C LYS A 316 -7.28 10.78 18.52
N LYS A 317 -6.99 11.62 17.51
CA LYS A 317 -7.96 12.58 16.96
C LYS A 317 -9.13 11.84 16.29
N VAL A 318 -8.85 10.83 15.47
CA VAL A 318 -9.87 10.03 14.76
C VAL A 318 -10.76 9.22 15.72
N VAL A 319 -10.20 8.59 16.75
CA VAL A 319 -10.98 7.84 17.74
C VAL A 319 -11.75 8.75 18.69
N GLY A 320 -11.23 9.95 18.99
CA GLY A 320 -11.91 10.97 19.79
C GLY A 320 -13.23 11.43 19.17
N ASP A 321 -13.24 11.64 17.85
CA ASP A 321 -14.44 12.06 17.11
C ASP A 321 -15.46 10.92 16.88
N ALA A 322 -15.03 9.65 17.02
CA ALA A 322 -15.86 8.47 16.85
C ALA A 322 -16.58 8.02 18.14
N ARG A 323 -16.26 8.61 19.29
CA ARG A 323 -17.02 8.38 20.54
C ARG A 323 -18.21 9.32 20.59
N PRO A 324 -19.44 8.84 20.85
CA PRO A 324 -20.55 9.73 21.12
C PRO A 324 -20.20 10.59 22.35
N PRO A 325 -20.63 11.87 22.39
CA PRO A 325 -20.51 12.67 23.60
C PRO A 325 -21.25 11.98 24.74
N ASP A 326 -20.57 11.86 25.89
CA ASP A 326 -21.09 11.27 27.12
C ASP A 326 -22.41 11.89 27.58
#